data_AF-A0A552EEX0-F1
#
_entry.id   AF-A0A552EEX0-F1
#
_cell.length_a   1.000
_cell.length_b   1.000
_cell.length_c   1.000
_cell.angle_alpha   90.00
_cell.angle_beta   90.00
_cell.angle_gamma   90.00
#
_symmetry.space_group_name_H-M   'P 1'
#
loop_
_entity.id
_entity.type
_entity.pdbx_description
1 polymer ?
#
loop_
_entity_poly.entity_id
_entity_poly.type
_entity_poly.pdbx_seq_one_letter_code
_entity_poly.pdbx_strand_id
1 'polypeptide(L)' 'MLQELEAVFDGIALQPDAPLNLAAGTRVRIIVESVLPNQVKPPKTFLQTAQCDRLARRLG' A
#
# COMPACT_ATOMS: atom_id res chain seq x y z
N MET A 1 -7.84 -17.88 -20.01
CA MET A 1 -7.51 -18.50 -18.72
C MET A 1 -6.76 -17.47 -17.91
N LEU A 2 -7.26 -17.11 -16.73
CA LEU A 2 -6.58 -16.22 -15.79
C LEU A 2 -5.79 -17.10 -14.84
N GLN A 3 -4.50 -16.79 -14.66
CA GLN A 3 -3.65 -17.41 -13.66
C GLN A 3 -3.20 -16.30 -12.70
N GLU A 4 -3.44 -16.52 -11.42
CA GLU A 4 -2.88 -15.70 -10.35
C GLU A 4 -1.61 -16.38 -9.85
N LEU A 5 -0.58 -15.58 -9.59
CA LEU A 5 0.74 -16.02 -9.15
C LEU A 5 1.22 -15.02 -8.11
N GLU A 6 1.77 -15.55 -7.01
CA GLU A 6 2.46 -14.76 -6.01
C GLU A 6 3.89 -14.46 -6.44
N ALA A 7 4.33 -13.23 -6.19
CA ALA A 7 5.67 -12.77 -6.51
C ALA A 7 6.18 -11.80 -5.45
N VAL A 8 7.47 -11.90 -5.14
CA VAL A 8 8.16 -10.99 -4.22
C VAL A 8 8.92 -9.95 -5.02
N PHE A 9 8.80 -8.68 -4.64
CA PHE A 9 9.62 -7.61 -5.18
C PHE A 9 10.89 -7.46 -4.33
N ASP A 10 12.05 -7.73 -4.93
CA ASP A 10 13.35 -7.67 -4.25
C ASP A 10 13.97 -6.25 -4.23
N GLY A 11 13.26 -5.25 -4.77
CA GLY A 11 13.74 -3.88 -4.96
C GLY A 11 14.21 -3.58 -6.39
N ILE A 12 14.42 -4.60 -7.22
CA ILE A 12 14.89 -4.46 -8.60
C ILE A 12 13.94 -5.18 -9.58
N ALA A 13 13.52 -6.39 -9.24
CA ALA A 13 12.71 -7.27 -10.07
C ALA A 13 11.56 -7.91 -9.27
N LEU A 14 10.47 -8.19 -9.97
CA LEU A 14 9.40 -9.06 -9.48
C LEU A 14 9.81 -10.50 -9.71
N GLN A 15 9.99 -11.26 -8.63
CA GLN A 15 10.35 -12.67 -8.67
C GLN A 15 9.14 -13.54 -8.36
N PRO A 16 8.63 -14.32 -9.32
CA PRO A 16 7.63 -15.36 -9.09
C PRO A 16 8.07 -16.37 -8.03
N ASP A 17 7.18 -16.75 -7.12
CA ASP A 17 7.45 -17.86 -6.20
C ASP A 17 7.41 -19.23 -6.91
N ALA A 18 6.76 -19.28 -8.08
CA ALA A 18 6.69 -20.47 -8.92
C ALA A 18 6.94 -20.16 -10.40
N PRO A 19 7.45 -21.12 -11.20
CA PRO A 19 7.65 -20.93 -12.63
C PRO A 19 6.34 -20.64 -13.37
N LEU A 20 6.35 -19.57 -14.18
CA LEU A 20 5.21 -19.21 -15.01
C LEU A 20 5.19 -20.06 -16.29
N ASN A 21 4.29 -21.03 -16.36
CA ASN A 21 4.23 -21.97 -17.49
C ASN A 21 3.39 -21.39 -18.64
N LEU A 22 3.96 -20.46 -19.40
CA LEU A 22 3.33 -19.82 -20.56
C LEU A 22 4.04 -20.23 -21.85
N ALA A 23 3.28 -20.37 -22.93
CA ALA A 23 3.83 -20.59 -24.26
C ALA A 23 4.63 -19.36 -24.74
N ALA A 24 5.69 -19.59 -25.51
CA ALA A 24 6.46 -18.51 -26.12
C ALA A 24 5.55 -17.59 -26.96
N GLY A 25 5.72 -16.27 -26.82
CA GLY A 25 4.89 -15.27 -27.51
C GLY A 25 3.57 -14.94 -26.82
N THR A 26 3.28 -15.53 -25.66
CA THR A 26 2.10 -15.16 -24.85
C THR A 26 2.24 -13.72 -24.33
N ARG A 27 1.27 -12.86 -24.66
CA ARG A 27 1.23 -11.47 -24.16
C ARG A 27 0.59 -11.44 -22.77
N VAL A 28 1.33 -10.90 -21.80
CA VAL A 28 0.88 -10.74 -20.41
C VAL A 28 0.69 -9.26 -20.06
N ARG A 29 -0.21 -8.99 -19.11
CA ARG A 29 -0.44 -7.66 -18.53
C ARG A 29 -0.27 -7.77 -17.02
N ILE A 30 0.62 -6.95 -16.46
CA ILE A 30 0.87 -6.89 -15.02
C ILE A 30 0.16 -5.64 -14.49
N ILE A 31 -0.58 -5.78 -13.40
CA ILE A 31 -1.19 -4.68 -12.67
C ILE A 31 -0.47 -4.62 -11.32
N VAL A 32 0.22 -3.51 -11.06
CA VAL A 32 0.91 -3.27 -9.80
C VAL A 32 0.10 -2.27 -8.99
N GLU A 33 -0.52 -2.74 -7.91
CA GLU A 33 -1.25 -1.89 -6.98
C GLU A 33 -0.39 -1.65 -5.74
N SER A 34 0.15 -0.45 -5.60
CA SER A 34 0.78 -0.04 -4.36
C SER A 34 -0.30 0.52 -3.42
N VAL A 35 -0.54 -0.14 -2.30
CA VAL A 35 -1.11 0.55 -1.15
C VAL A 35 -0.03 1.49 -0.64
N LEU A 36 -0.17 2.79 -0.94
CA LEU A 36 0.57 3.83 -0.24
C LEU A 36 0.54 3.49 1.25
N PRO A 37 1.67 3.52 1.98
CA PRO A 37 1.62 3.32 3.41
C PRO A 37 0.55 4.26 3.92
N ASN A 38 -0.46 3.67 4.56
CA ASN A 38 -1.58 4.38 5.17
C ASN A 38 -0.95 5.62 5.79
N GLN A 39 -1.38 6.83 5.40
CA GLN A 39 -0.83 8.05 5.97
C GLN A 39 -1.19 8.00 7.45
N VAL A 40 -0.36 7.32 8.25
CA VAL A 40 -0.48 7.21 9.68
C VAL A 40 -0.27 8.64 10.09
N LYS A 41 -1.38 9.36 10.27
CA LYS A 41 -1.33 10.74 10.73
C LYS A 41 -0.44 10.69 11.97
N PRO A 42 0.65 11.46 11.99
CA PRO A 42 1.57 11.42 13.10
C PRO A 42 0.73 11.60 14.38
N PRO A 43 0.99 10.78 15.42
CA PRO A 43 0.19 10.84 16.64
C PRO A 43 0.13 12.29 17.11
N LYS A 44 -1.08 12.80 17.33
CA LYS A 44 -1.28 14.19 17.74
C LYS A 44 -0.46 14.41 19.01
N THR A 45 0.34 15.46 19.01
CA THR A 45 1.12 15.82 20.20
C THR A 45 0.18 16.29 21.30
N PHE A 46 0.60 16.15 22.56
CA PHE A 46 -0.18 16.61 23.71
C PHE A 46 -0.65 18.08 23.57
N LEU A 47 0.18 18.95 22.99
CA LEU A 47 -0.17 20.35 22.72
C LEU A 47 -1.31 20.48 21.70
N GLN A 48 -1.30 19.68 20.64
CA GLN A 48 -2.38 19.68 19.64
C GLN A 48 -3.69 19.19 20.24
N THR A 49 -3.65 18.20 21.14
CA THR A 49 -4.83 17.73 21.88
C THR A 49 -5.38 18.81 22.82
N ALA A 50 -4.52 19.46 23.60
CA ALA A 50 -4.93 20.53 24.52
C ALA A 50 -5.52 21.76 23.80
N GLN A 51 -4.99 22.10 22.60
CA GLN A 51 -5.53 23.18 21.78
C GLN A 51 -6.91 22.84 21.20
N CYS A 52 -7.11 21.59 20.75
CA CYS A 52 -8.42 21.12 20.29
C CYS A 52 -9.46 21.17 21.42
N ASP A 53 -9.11 20.74 22.63
CA ASP A 53 -10.03 20.77 23.79
C ASP A 53 -10.41 22.20 24.19
N ARG A 54 -9.44 23.12 24.19
CA ARG A 54 -9.72 24.54 24.48
C ARG A 54 -10.67 25.15 23.45
N LEU A 55 -10.51 24.82 22.17
CA LEU A 55 -11.40 25.27 21.10
C LEU A 55 -12.79 24.67 21.25
N ALA A 56 -12.89 23.36 21.52
CA ALA A 56 -14.16 22.67 21.71
C ALA A 56 -14.96 23.25 22.89
N ARG A 57 -14.30 23.56 24.00
CA ARG A 57 -14.92 24.19 25.18
C ARG A 57 -15.35 25.65 24.99
N ARG A 58 -14.88 26.31 23.93
CA ARG A 58 -15.19 27.72 23.65
C ARG A 58 -16.39 27.90 22.72
N LEU A 59 -16.81 26.84 22.06
CA LEU A 59 -17.88 26.84 21.04
C LEU A 59 -19.19 26.19 21.53
N GLY A 60 -19.23 25.68 22.76
CA GLY A 60 -20.45 25.23 23.45
C GLY A 60 -20.86 26.23 24.52
#